data_AF-A0A1I2Z6H1-F1
#
_entry.id   AF-A0A1I2Z6H1-F1
#
_cell.length_a   1.000
_cell.length_b   1.000
_cell.length_c   1.000
_cell.angle_alpha   90.00
_cell.angle_beta   90.00
_cell.angle_gamma   90.00
#
_symmetry.space_group_name_H-M   'P 1'
#
loop_
_entity.id
_entity.type
_entity.pdbx_description
1 polymer ?
#
loop_
_entity_poly.entity_id
_entity_poly.type
_entity_poly.pdbx_seq_one_letter_code
_entity_poly.pdbx_strand_id
1 'polypeptide(L)'
;MKVILENKLEKCAWEIMMAAQYKWKRNYGSLMCDHLDFYFEDIYKDEADKAVNDEVERRLRDEFGEEFFVSKDEYVKSELKGYALDEMTNEERQKLEQEFRDDYKYVWEQIEDEREYLQEHVWQKLRGVYYTFFNSPHRLTVIYDGEVIQGEGVTENNNG
;
A
#
# COMPACT_ATOMS: atom_id res chain seq x y z
N MET A 1 13.42 -1.68 -22.82
CA MET A 1 13.54 -1.04 -21.49
C MET A 1 12.98 -2.02 -20.46
N LYS A 2 13.54 -2.11 -19.25
CA LYS A 2 13.10 -3.06 -18.24
C LYS A 2 12.59 -2.31 -17.01
N VAL A 3 11.40 -2.68 -16.52
CA VAL A 3 10.86 -2.22 -15.24
C VAL A 3 10.90 -3.41 -14.29
N ILE A 4 11.43 -3.18 -13.09
CA ILE A 4 11.40 -4.16 -12.01
C ILE A 4 10.35 -3.64 -11.03
N LEU A 5 9.34 -4.46 -10.76
CA LEU A 5 8.33 -4.21 -9.74
C LEU A 5 8.86 -4.80 -8.44
N GLU A 6 9.06 -3.94 -7.45
CA GLU A 6 9.77 -4.25 -6.21
C GLU A 6 8.84 -4.81 -5.12
N ASN A 7 7.53 -4.65 -5.28
CA ASN A 7 6.55 -5.04 -4.28
C ASN A 7 5.19 -5.41 -4.88
N LYS A 8 4.33 -6.01 -4.05
CA LYS A 8 3.01 -6.50 -4.46
C LYS A 8 2.07 -5.39 -4.92
N LEU A 9 2.22 -4.18 -4.37
CA LEU A 9 1.46 -3.01 -4.81
C LEU A 9 1.78 -2.66 -6.26
N GLU A 10 3.07 -2.60 -6.62
CA GLU A 10 3.51 -2.34 -7.99
C GLU A 10 3.03 -3.42 -8.97
N LYS A 11 2.99 -4.69 -8.55
CA LYS A 11 2.36 -5.76 -9.34
C LYS A 11 0.86 -5.56 -9.52
N CYS A 12 0.12 -5.26 -8.45
CA CYS A 12 -1.32 -5.02 -8.51
C CYS A 12 -1.64 -3.85 -9.45
N ALA A 13 -0.88 -2.76 -9.31
CA ALA A 13 -0.93 -1.61 -10.20
C ALA A 13 -0.75 -2.03 -11.66
N TRP A 14 0.28 -2.85 -11.92
CA TRP A 14 0.58 -3.37 -13.25
C TRP A 14 -0.57 -4.18 -13.86
N GLU A 15 -1.17 -5.07 -13.08
CA GLU A 15 -2.28 -5.92 -13.53
C GLU A 15 -3.55 -5.11 -13.83
N ILE A 16 -3.89 -4.13 -12.97
CA ILE A 16 -5.01 -3.22 -13.20
C ILE A 16 -4.80 -2.41 -14.49
N MET A 17 -3.58 -1.91 -14.72
CA MET A 17 -3.23 -1.20 -15.96
C MET A 17 -3.43 -2.05 -17.21
N MET A 18 -2.96 -3.29 -17.20
CA MET A 18 -3.09 -4.21 -18.34
C MET A 18 -4.57 -4.48 -18.65
N ALA A 19 -5.39 -4.70 -17.61
CA ALA A 19 -6.82 -4.89 -17.76
C ALA A 19 -7.54 -3.62 -18.26
N ALA A 20 -7.16 -2.45 -17.76
CA ALA A 20 -7.71 -1.16 -18.17
C ALA A 20 -7.38 -0.83 -19.63
N GLN A 21 -6.10 -0.96 -20.03
CA GLN A 21 -5.65 -0.74 -21.40
C GLN A 21 -6.36 -1.69 -22.38
N TYR A 22 -6.55 -2.97 -22.00
CA TYR A 22 -7.29 -3.93 -22.82
C TYR A 22 -8.76 -3.53 -23.00
N LYS A 23 -9.47 -3.16 -21.92
CA LYS A 23 -10.86 -2.68 -21.98
C LYS A 23 -10.99 -1.40 -22.82
N TRP A 24 -10.08 -0.45 -22.65
CA TRP A 24 -10.08 0.83 -23.38
C TRP A 24 -9.84 0.63 -24.88
N LYS A 25 -8.77 -0.10 -25.24
CA LYS A 25 -8.45 -0.41 -26.65
C LYS A 25 -9.62 -1.07 -27.37
N ARG A 26 -10.36 -1.94 -26.68
CA ARG A 26 -11.54 -2.62 -27.23
C ARG A 26 -12.71 -1.66 -27.52
N ASN A 27 -12.88 -0.60 -26.72
CA ASN A 27 -14.03 0.29 -26.81
C ASN A 27 -13.76 1.58 -27.62
N TYR A 28 -12.53 2.09 -27.61
CA TYR A 28 -12.24 3.46 -28.08
C TYR A 28 -11.08 3.56 -29.10
N GLY A 29 -10.32 2.48 -29.32
CA GLY A 29 -9.30 2.42 -30.38
C GLY A 29 -8.06 3.32 -30.22
N SER A 30 -7.99 4.17 -29.19
CA SER A 30 -6.88 5.10 -28.91
C SER A 30 -6.08 4.75 -27.65
N LEU A 31 -4.95 5.44 -27.43
CA LEU A 31 -4.09 5.29 -26.24
C LEU A 31 -4.70 6.01 -25.01
N MET A 32 -4.71 5.32 -23.87
CA MET A 32 -5.38 5.71 -22.61
C MET A 32 -4.64 6.80 -21.81
N CYS A 33 -3.49 7.29 -22.30
CA CYS A 33 -2.57 8.16 -21.56
C CYS A 33 -3.19 9.48 -21.06
N ASP A 34 -4.18 10.03 -21.76
CA ASP A 34 -4.78 11.33 -21.44
C ASP A 34 -5.86 11.26 -20.33
N HIS A 35 -6.25 10.07 -19.87
CA HIS A 35 -7.34 9.84 -18.91
C HIS A 35 -6.92 8.98 -17.69
N LEU A 36 -5.62 8.96 -17.40
CA LEU A 36 -4.99 8.14 -16.38
C LEU A 36 -5.57 8.35 -14.98
N ASP A 37 -5.69 9.60 -14.54
CA ASP A 37 -6.22 9.91 -13.20
C ASP A 37 -7.68 9.47 -13.09
N PHE A 38 -8.50 9.72 -14.12
CA PHE A 38 -9.91 9.32 -14.15
C PHE A 38 -10.11 7.80 -14.04
N TYR A 39 -9.28 6.97 -14.71
CA TYR A 39 -9.51 5.53 -14.69
C TYR A 39 -9.16 4.88 -13.34
N PHE A 40 -8.21 5.43 -12.59
CA PHE A 40 -7.81 4.87 -11.30
C PHE A 40 -8.55 5.50 -10.14
N GLU A 41 -8.76 6.82 -10.17
CA GLU A 41 -9.49 7.51 -9.10
C GLU A 41 -11.01 7.31 -9.19
N ASP A 42 -11.56 6.95 -10.37
CA ASP A 42 -12.99 6.65 -10.52
C ASP A 42 -13.33 5.18 -10.85
N ILE A 43 -12.58 4.46 -11.71
CA ILE A 43 -13.03 3.13 -12.19
C ILE A 43 -12.49 1.96 -11.33
N TYR A 44 -11.25 2.04 -10.88
CA TYR A 44 -10.64 1.04 -9.98
C TYR A 44 -10.29 1.62 -8.62
N LYS A 45 -11.07 2.63 -8.20
CA LYS A 45 -10.84 3.35 -6.96
C LYS A 45 -10.75 2.42 -5.77
N ASP A 46 -11.70 1.49 -5.64
CA ASP A 46 -11.77 0.58 -4.50
C ASP A 46 -10.55 -0.35 -4.43
N GLU A 47 -10.10 -0.89 -5.57
CA GLU A 47 -8.89 -1.73 -5.62
C GLU A 47 -7.62 -0.94 -5.37
N ALA A 48 -7.54 0.30 -5.88
CA ALA A 48 -6.39 1.18 -5.68
C ALA A 48 -6.31 1.66 -4.23
N ASP A 49 -7.41 2.15 -3.66
CA ASP A 49 -7.53 2.56 -2.26
C ASP A 49 -7.15 1.40 -1.34
N LYS A 50 -7.65 0.19 -1.62
CA LYS A 50 -7.29 -0.99 -0.84
C LYS A 50 -5.79 -1.28 -0.92
N ALA A 51 -5.21 -1.30 -2.11
CA ALA A 51 -3.80 -1.62 -2.29
C ALA A 51 -2.89 -0.57 -1.61
N VAL A 52 -3.27 0.71 -1.67
CA VAL A 52 -2.58 1.79 -0.96
C VAL A 52 -2.70 1.62 0.55
N ASN A 53 -3.90 1.39 1.07
CA ASN A 53 -4.12 1.21 2.51
C ASN A 53 -3.38 -0.01 3.05
N ASP A 54 -3.40 -1.14 2.33
CA ASP A 54 -2.68 -2.36 2.71
C ASP A 54 -1.15 -2.09 2.80
N GLU A 55 -0.58 -1.34 1.85
CA GLU A 55 0.85 -1.00 1.87
C GLU A 55 1.21 0.02 2.96
N VAL A 56 0.33 1.00 3.21
CA VAL A 56 0.51 1.96 4.31
C VAL A 56 0.47 1.26 5.65
N GLU A 57 -0.53 0.41 5.90
CA GLU A 57 -0.60 -0.36 7.15
C GLU A 57 0.60 -1.27 7.34
N ARG A 58 1.07 -1.92 6.28
CA ARG A 58 2.28 -2.75 6.34
C ARG A 58 3.50 -1.94 6.78
N ARG A 59 3.72 -0.76 6.19
CA ARG A 59 4.85 0.12 6.54
C ARG A 59 4.75 0.67 7.96
N LEU A 60 3.56 1.11 8.37
CA LEU A 60 3.35 1.60 9.73
C LEU A 60 3.61 0.49 10.77
N ARG A 61 3.21 -0.77 10.48
CA ARG A 61 3.51 -1.92 11.34
C ARG A 61 5.01 -2.22 11.40
N ASP A 62 5.71 -2.14 10.27
CA ASP A 62 7.16 -2.33 10.23
C ASP A 62 7.92 -1.25 11.02
N GLU A 63 7.40 -0.01 11.05
CA GLU A 63 8.05 1.13 11.69
C GLU A 63 7.76 1.24 13.19
N PHE A 64 6.49 1.13 13.58
CA PHE A 64 6.06 1.36 14.96
C PHE A 64 5.94 0.08 15.79
N GLY A 65 5.92 -1.10 15.15
CA GLY A 65 5.72 -2.37 15.83
C GLY A 65 4.25 -2.80 15.87
N GLU A 66 4.03 -4.10 15.88
CA GLU A 66 2.70 -4.72 15.76
C GLU A 66 1.85 -4.56 17.03
N GLU A 67 2.51 -4.31 18.16
CA GLU A 67 1.93 -4.10 19.49
C GLU A 67 1.05 -2.85 19.60
N PHE A 68 1.24 -1.85 18.74
CA PHE A 68 0.41 -0.64 18.74
C PHE A 68 -0.86 -0.77 17.88
N PHE A 69 -1.00 -1.86 17.11
CA PHE A 69 -2.15 -2.09 16.21
C PHE A 69 -3.23 -2.97 16.83
N VAL A 70 -3.32 -2.96 18.16
CA VAL A 70 -4.40 -3.58 18.95
C VAL A 70 -5.17 -2.48 19.67
N SER A 71 -6.27 -2.80 20.34
CA SER A 71 -6.94 -1.78 21.14
C SER A 71 -6.06 -1.29 22.30
N LYS A 72 -6.20 -0.02 22.69
CA LYS A 72 -5.49 0.54 23.86
C LYS A 72 -5.60 -0.34 25.11
N ASP A 73 -6.77 -0.92 25.38
CA ASP A 73 -6.95 -1.80 26.55
C ASP A 73 -6.19 -3.13 26.39
N GLU A 74 -6.08 -3.67 25.17
CA GLU A 74 -5.25 -4.86 24.88
C GLU A 74 -3.76 -4.55 25.02
N TYR A 75 -3.31 -3.38 24.55
CA TYR A 75 -1.94 -2.91 24.74
C TYR A 75 -1.59 -2.80 26.22
N VAL A 76 -2.38 -2.06 27.01
CA VAL A 76 -2.16 -1.91 28.45
C VAL A 76 -2.14 -3.27 29.15
N LYS A 77 -3.07 -4.17 28.78
CA LYS A 77 -3.09 -5.52 29.32
C LYS A 77 -1.86 -6.35 28.92
N SER A 78 -1.31 -6.13 27.74
CA SER A 78 -0.07 -6.77 27.27
C SER A 78 1.11 -6.33 28.13
N GLU A 79 1.31 -5.02 28.28
CA GLU A 79 2.43 -4.45 29.04
C GLU A 79 2.41 -4.86 30.52
N LEU A 80 1.23 -4.90 31.12
CA LEU A 80 1.06 -5.30 32.52
C LEU A 80 1.43 -6.77 32.81
N LYS A 81 1.51 -7.65 31.82
CA LYS A 81 1.87 -9.07 32.04
C LYS A 81 3.28 -9.25 32.59
N GLY A 82 4.16 -8.26 32.40
CA GLY A 82 5.53 -8.29 32.92
C GLY A 82 5.67 -7.96 34.40
N TYR A 83 4.59 -7.55 35.07
CA TYR A 83 4.63 -7.00 36.42
C TYR A 83 3.98 -7.92 37.45
N ALA A 84 4.54 -7.95 38.66
CA ALA A 84 3.95 -8.59 39.84
C ALA A 84 2.82 -7.72 40.39
N LEU A 85 1.68 -7.70 39.68
CA LEU A 85 0.55 -6.82 40.00
C LEU A 85 -0.08 -7.09 41.38
N ASP A 86 0.13 -8.29 41.92
CA ASP A 86 -0.32 -8.71 43.25
C ASP A 86 0.56 -8.16 44.39
N GLU A 87 1.77 -7.72 44.09
CA GLU A 87 2.68 -7.04 45.03
C GLU A 87 2.46 -5.52 45.05
N MET A 88 1.66 -4.99 44.12
CA MET A 88 1.38 -3.56 43.98
C MET A 88 0.15 -3.13 44.76
N THR A 89 0.17 -1.90 45.29
CA THR A 89 -1.04 -1.24 45.77
C THR A 89 -1.96 -0.86 44.60
N ASN A 90 -3.25 -0.64 44.90
CA ASN A 90 -4.22 -0.19 43.89
C ASN A 90 -3.81 1.15 43.25
N GLU A 91 -3.21 2.07 44.02
CA GLU A 91 -2.76 3.37 43.50
C GLU A 91 -1.56 3.22 42.55
N GLU A 92 -0.57 2.39 42.90
CA GLU A 92 0.58 2.10 42.04
C GLU A 92 0.15 1.44 40.73
N ARG A 93 -0.78 0.48 40.81
CA ARG A 93 -1.34 -0.18 39.63
C ARG A 93 -2.08 0.80 38.72
N GLN A 94 -2.92 1.67 39.27
CA GLN A 94 -3.64 2.67 38.48
C GLN A 94 -2.69 3.67 37.81
N LYS A 95 -1.63 4.06 38.50
CA LYS A 95 -0.61 4.94 37.94
C LYS A 95 0.12 4.28 36.77
N LEU A 96 0.54 3.02 36.92
CA LEU A 96 1.19 2.26 35.86
C LEU A 96 0.26 2.03 34.65
N GLU A 97 -1.01 1.70 34.89
CA GLU A 97 -2.03 1.60 33.85
C GLU A 97 -2.19 2.92 33.08
N GLN A 98 -2.11 4.06 33.78
CA GLN A 98 -2.18 5.38 33.15
C GLN A 98 -0.93 5.69 32.32
N GLU A 99 0.27 5.36 32.82
CA GLU A 99 1.52 5.52 32.07
C GLU A 99 1.47 4.77 30.73
N PHE A 100 1.03 3.51 30.71
CA PHE A 100 0.87 2.76 29.46
C PHE A 100 -0.23 3.32 28.54
N ARG A 101 -1.31 3.88 29.10
CA ARG A 101 -2.34 4.56 28.29
C ARG A 101 -1.81 5.81 27.62
N ASP A 102 -0.94 6.55 28.30
CA ASP A 102 -0.33 7.77 27.79
C ASP A 102 0.73 7.43 26.74
N ASP A 103 1.55 6.40 26.96
CA ASP A 103 2.51 5.90 25.97
C ASP A 103 1.81 5.45 24.69
N TYR A 104 0.76 4.63 24.80
CA TYR A 104 -0.03 4.21 23.64
C TYR A 104 -0.58 5.42 22.87
N LYS A 105 -1.12 6.41 23.58
CA LYS A 105 -1.69 7.60 22.95
C LYS A 105 -0.62 8.41 22.21
N TYR A 106 0.54 8.59 22.83
CA TYR A 106 1.65 9.34 22.24
C TYR A 106 2.17 8.69 20.96
N VAL A 107 2.30 7.36 20.94
CA VAL A 107 2.71 6.62 19.74
C VAL A 107 1.60 6.62 18.70
N TRP A 108 0.35 6.50 19.10
CA TRP A 108 -0.79 6.53 18.16
C TRP A 108 -0.91 7.87 17.42
N GLU A 109 -0.66 8.99 18.10
CA GLU A 109 -0.59 10.32 17.46
C GLU A 109 0.49 10.34 16.35
N GLN A 110 1.66 9.75 16.59
CA GLN A 110 2.71 9.64 15.57
C GLN A 110 2.32 8.71 14.41
N ILE A 111 1.65 7.59 14.70
CA ILE A 111 1.13 6.68 13.68
C ILE A 111 0.12 7.39 12.77
N GLU A 112 -0.73 8.25 13.31
CA GLU A 112 -1.71 9.02 12.53
C GLU A 112 -1.04 10.04 11.61
N ASP A 113 -0.07 10.80 12.14
CA ASP A 113 0.72 11.76 11.35
C ASP A 113 1.49 11.05 10.21
N GLU A 114 2.16 9.93 10.51
CA GLU A 114 2.91 9.17 9.51
C GLU A 114 1.98 8.48 8.50
N ARG A 115 0.78 8.07 8.91
CA ARG A 115 -0.22 7.48 7.99
C ARG A 115 -0.62 8.44 6.89
N GLU A 116 -0.89 9.70 7.23
CA GLU A 116 -1.25 10.72 6.24
C GLU A 116 -0.11 10.94 5.24
N TYR A 117 1.12 11.08 5.74
CA TYR A 117 2.31 11.23 4.91
C TYR A 117 2.54 10.02 3.99
N LEU A 118 2.46 8.80 4.54
CA LEU A 118 2.66 7.57 3.79
C LEU A 118 1.58 7.36 2.74
N GLN A 119 0.32 7.70 3.03
CA GLN A 119 -0.75 7.63 2.04
C GLN A 119 -0.42 8.48 0.81
N GLU A 120 -0.05 9.75 0.99
CA GLU A 120 0.32 10.61 -0.12
C GLU A 120 1.56 10.07 -0.86
N HIS A 121 2.59 9.66 -0.12
CA HIS A 121 3.82 9.17 -0.71
C HIS A 121 3.60 7.88 -1.53
N VAL A 122 2.80 6.95 -1.03
CA VAL A 122 2.45 5.71 -1.74
C VAL A 122 1.63 6.03 -3.00
N TRP A 123 0.67 6.95 -2.91
CA TRP A 123 -0.08 7.44 -4.08
C TRP A 123 0.80 8.07 -5.14
N GLN A 124 1.75 8.92 -4.76
CA GLN A 124 2.70 9.55 -5.69
C GLN A 124 3.58 8.52 -6.39
N LYS A 125 4.09 7.53 -5.65
CA LYS A 125 4.85 6.41 -6.25
C LYS A 125 4.00 5.64 -7.27
N LEU A 126 2.75 5.34 -6.89
CA LEU A 126 1.82 4.62 -7.75
C LEU A 126 1.54 5.40 -9.05
N ARG A 127 1.30 6.72 -8.97
CA ARG A 127 1.19 7.61 -10.13
C ARG A 127 2.45 7.61 -10.99
N GLY A 128 3.65 7.57 -10.38
CA GLY A 128 4.92 7.47 -11.10
C GLY A 128 5.08 6.18 -11.90
N VAL A 129 4.67 5.05 -11.33
CA VAL A 129 4.63 3.75 -12.03
C VAL A 129 3.70 3.82 -13.23
N TYR A 130 2.51 4.41 -13.05
CA TYR A 130 1.55 4.60 -14.13
C TYR A 130 2.07 5.50 -15.25
N TYR A 131 2.58 6.68 -14.92
CA TYR A 131 3.16 7.60 -15.90
C TYR A 131 4.27 6.90 -16.71
N THR A 132 5.12 6.12 -16.03
CA THR A 132 6.18 5.35 -16.68
C THR A 132 5.60 4.32 -17.64
N PHE A 133 4.57 3.56 -17.26
CA PHE A 133 3.97 2.55 -18.14
C PHE A 133 3.40 3.13 -19.43
N PHE A 134 2.58 4.18 -19.33
CA PHE A 134 1.88 4.74 -20.48
C PHE A 134 2.79 5.52 -21.44
N ASN A 135 3.90 6.06 -20.93
CA ASN A 135 4.91 6.74 -21.73
C ASN A 135 6.08 5.81 -22.13
N SER A 136 6.05 4.55 -21.72
CA SER A 136 7.09 3.58 -22.08
C SER A 136 6.95 3.11 -23.53
N PRO A 137 8.07 2.97 -24.27
CA PRO A 137 8.04 2.40 -25.62
C PRO A 137 7.49 0.96 -25.59
N HIS A 138 6.83 0.54 -26.69
CA HIS A 138 6.05 -0.71 -26.83
C HIS A 138 6.78 -2.03 -26.50
N ARG A 139 8.07 -2.01 -26.17
CA ARG A 139 8.89 -3.16 -25.75
C ARG A 139 9.42 -2.95 -24.32
N LEU A 140 8.50 -2.87 -23.37
CA LEU A 140 8.78 -2.77 -21.93
C LEU A 140 8.72 -4.16 -21.29
N THR A 141 9.87 -4.71 -20.90
CA THR A 141 9.93 -5.97 -20.15
C THR A 141 9.70 -5.68 -18.67
N VAL A 142 8.65 -6.25 -18.08
CA VAL A 142 8.32 -6.00 -16.67
C VAL A 142 8.50 -7.25 -15.86
N ILE A 143 9.23 -7.12 -14.75
CA ILE A 143 9.65 -8.23 -13.90
C ILE A 143 9.16 -8.01 -12.48
N TYR A 144 8.49 -8.98 -11.91
CA TYR A 144 8.14 -9.04 -10.49
C TYR A 144 8.66 -10.34 -9.90
N ASP A 145 9.37 -10.29 -8.78
CA ASP A 145 9.92 -11.48 -8.10
C ASP A 145 10.72 -12.42 -9.04
N GLY A 146 11.47 -11.84 -9.98
CA GLY A 146 12.23 -12.58 -10.99
C GLY A 146 11.42 -13.10 -12.18
N GLU A 147 10.08 -13.04 -12.13
CA GLU A 147 9.19 -13.46 -13.23
C GLU A 147 8.87 -12.32 -14.18
N VAL A 148 8.92 -12.58 -15.49
CA VAL A 148 8.47 -11.61 -16.51
C VAL A 148 6.94 -11.68 -16.62
N ILE A 149 6.25 -10.58 -16.31
CA ILE A 149 4.79 -10.50 -16.27
C ILE A 149 4.19 -9.65 -17.40
N GLN A 150 4.96 -9.46 -18.48
CA GLN A 150 4.52 -8.69 -19.63
C GLN A 150 3.32 -9.40 -20.28
N GLY A 151 2.17 -8.72 -20.42
CA GLY A 151 1.06 -9.26 -21.21
C GLY A 151 1.48 -9.36 -22.67
N GLU A 152 1.15 -10.48 -23.31
CA GLU A 152 1.47 -10.78 -24.71
C GLU A 152 1.12 -9.57 -25.60
N GLY A 153 2.15 -8.79 -25.92
CA GLY A 153 2.06 -7.81 -26.99
C GLY A 153 1.88 -8.60 -28.26
N VAL A 154 0.64 -8.60 -28.76
CA VAL A 154 0.21 -8.95 -30.12
C VAL A 154 1.41 -9.33 -30.98
N THR A 155 1.61 -10.64 -31.19
CA THR A 155 2.34 -11.10 -32.37
C THR A 155 1.65 -10.44 -33.55
N GLU A 156 2.30 -9.42 -34.12
CA GLU A 156 2.00 -8.97 -35.47
C GLU A 156 2.04 -10.22 -36.34
N ASN A 157 0.86 -10.69 -36.73
CA ASN A 157 0.71 -11.66 -37.80
C ASN A 157 1.19 -10.97 -39.08
N ASN A 158 2.50 -11.00 -39.30
CA ASN A 158 3.09 -10.86 -40.62
C ASN A 158 2.84 -12.17 -41.36
N ASN A 159 1.59 -12.40 -41.78
CA ASN A 159 1.31 -13.31 -42.87
C ASN A 159 1.25 -12.46 -44.15
N GLY A 160 2.14 -12.81 -45.09
CA GLY A 160 2.35 -12.10 -46.35
C GLY A 160 1.25 -12.29 -47.39
#